data_AF-A0AAU0HBS2-F1
#
_entry.id   AF-A0AAU0HBS2-F1
#
_cell.length_a   1.000
_cell.length_b   1.000
_cell.length_c   1.000
_cell.angle_alpha   90.00
_cell.angle_beta   90.00
_cell.angle_gamma   90.00
#
_symmetry.space_group_name_H-M   'P 1'
#
loop_
_entity.id
_entity.type
_entity.pdbx_description
1 polymer ?
#
loop_
_entity_poly.entity_id
_entity_poly.type
_entity_poly.pdbx_seq_one_letter_code
_entity_poly.pdbx_strand_id
1 'polypeptide(L)'
;MMKNITPVTQVALLIISLGVMSDTLAQDDVNQSSSDTLKSSFQQAVQSPLSELQHEWAHINYALADKQKENAFSPLIEKAKLFIQQDPSNPELIIWLGIIQSSAAGAKGGLDALSYAKAARKNFEHAMRLDEKALAGSAMTSLGVLYHKLPSWPISFGNDKKAKKLLEHALEINPDGIDPNYFYAEFLYDNGEYDKARAYVKKASQAPARTDRPLADLGRRQEISRLEDKLLQKS
;
A
#
# COMPACT_ATOMS: atom_id res chain seq x y z
N MET A 1 -13.12 38.72 10.30
CA MET A 1 -13.26 37.84 11.48
C MET A 1 -12.31 36.67 11.33
N MET A 2 -11.11 36.79 11.90
CA MET A 2 -10.06 35.78 11.89
C MET A 2 -10.29 34.84 13.08
N LYS A 3 -10.30 33.52 12.86
CA LYS A 3 -10.33 32.52 13.93
C LYS A 3 -8.90 32.09 14.23
N ASN A 4 -8.50 32.36 15.47
CA ASN A 4 -7.19 32.10 16.04
C ASN A 4 -6.94 30.60 16.24
N ILE A 5 -5.68 30.24 16.05
CA ILE A 5 -5.06 28.94 16.30
C ILE A 5 -4.59 28.96 17.76
N THR A 6 -4.95 27.96 18.55
CA THR A 6 -4.40 27.74 19.90
C THR A 6 -3.45 26.54 19.87
N PRO A 7 -2.19 26.67 20.33
CA PRO A 7 -1.29 25.52 20.50
C PRO A 7 -1.56 24.82 21.84
N VAL A 8 -1.55 23.49 21.83
CA VAL A 8 -1.64 22.65 23.04
C VAL A 8 -0.28 22.62 23.74
N THR A 9 -0.32 22.99 25.02
CA THR A 9 0.80 23.10 25.95
C THR A 9 1.37 21.72 26.31
N GLN A 10 2.70 21.59 26.26
CA GLN A 10 3.45 20.46 26.81
C GLN A 10 3.33 20.42 28.33
N VAL A 11 2.96 19.27 28.89
CA VAL A 11 3.02 18.99 30.33
C VAL A 11 4.42 18.44 30.64
N ALA A 12 5.23 19.24 31.33
CA ALA A 12 6.46 18.79 31.97
C ALA A 12 6.11 18.16 33.34
N LEU A 13 6.39 16.86 33.51
CA LEU A 13 6.34 16.21 34.81
C LEU A 13 7.73 16.31 35.47
N LEU A 14 7.81 17.16 36.49
CA LEU A 14 8.90 17.20 37.46
C LEU A 14 8.70 16.06 38.46
N ILE A 15 9.58 15.06 38.40
CA ILE A 15 9.73 14.04 39.45
C ILE A 15 10.92 14.38 40.33
N ILE A 16 10.66 15.04 41.46
CA ILE A 16 11.60 15.09 42.57
C ILE A 16 11.45 13.77 43.32
N SER A 17 12.48 12.94 43.33
CA SER A 17 12.58 11.83 44.29
C SER A 17 13.89 11.94 45.04
N LEU A 18 13.75 11.92 46.37
CA LEU A 18 14.79 12.03 47.36
C LEU A 18 15.75 10.85 47.27
N GLY A 19 17.04 11.13 47.47
CA GLY A 19 18.06 10.12 47.68
C GLY A 19 17.82 9.34 48.96
N VAL A 20 17.97 8.03 48.86
CA VAL A 20 18.21 7.15 50.00
C VAL A 20 19.53 6.45 49.70
N MET A 21 20.54 6.71 50.53
CA MET A 21 21.80 5.99 50.49
C MET A 21 21.65 4.68 51.26
N SER A 22 22.09 3.58 50.65
CA SER A 22 22.31 2.30 51.33
C SER A 22 23.40 1.58 50.56
N ASP A 23 24.61 1.53 51.14
CA ASP A 23 25.66 0.60 50.75
C ASP A 23 25.23 -0.83 51.12
N THR A 24 25.10 -1.75 50.17
CA THR A 24 25.31 -3.20 50.39
C THR A 24 25.63 -3.91 49.07
N LEU A 25 26.52 -4.89 49.17
CA LEU A 25 27.24 -5.64 48.13
C LEU A 25 26.37 -6.61 47.30
N ALA A 26 26.85 -6.85 46.07
CA ALA A 26 26.77 -8.09 45.26
C ALA A 26 25.45 -8.50 44.58
N GLN A 27 25.62 -8.75 43.26
CA GLN A 27 24.87 -9.66 42.36
C GLN A 27 23.39 -9.37 42.11
N ASP A 28 23.09 -8.93 40.88
CA ASP A 28 22.06 -9.54 40.01
C ASP A 28 22.03 -8.85 38.62
N ASP A 29 22.98 -9.24 37.77
CA ASP A 29 23.19 -8.67 36.43
C ASP A 29 22.60 -9.55 35.30
N VAL A 30 21.49 -10.27 35.58
CA VAL A 30 20.95 -11.28 34.63
C VAL A 30 19.57 -10.92 34.06
N ASN A 31 18.83 -9.97 34.64
CA ASN A 31 17.42 -9.76 34.25
C ASN A 31 17.15 -8.65 33.23
N GLN A 32 18.17 -7.89 32.80
CA GLN A 32 18.04 -6.87 31.75
C GLN A 32 18.35 -7.40 30.34
N SER A 33 19.19 -8.44 30.24
CA SER A 33 19.55 -9.04 28.94
C SER A 33 18.37 -9.76 28.29
N SER A 34 17.51 -10.43 29.07
CA SER A 34 16.39 -11.20 28.50
C SER A 34 15.26 -10.32 27.95
N SER A 35 14.97 -9.17 28.57
CA SER A 35 13.94 -8.24 28.08
C SER A 35 14.35 -7.50 26.80
N ASP A 36 15.63 -7.17 26.67
CA ASP A 36 16.15 -6.51 25.46
C ASP A 36 16.37 -7.49 24.32
N THR A 37 16.74 -8.74 24.64
CA THR A 37 16.83 -9.82 23.64
C THR A 37 15.46 -10.23 23.13
N LEU A 38 14.43 -10.26 24.01
CA LEU A 38 13.05 -10.52 23.61
C LEU A 38 12.46 -9.37 22.79
N LYS A 39 12.65 -8.10 23.19
CA LYS A 39 12.22 -6.95 22.37
C LYS A 39 12.93 -6.87 21.02
N SER A 40 14.23 -7.14 20.98
CA SER A 40 15.01 -7.23 19.73
C SER A 40 14.53 -8.37 18.83
N SER A 41 14.08 -9.49 19.41
CA SER A 41 13.58 -10.64 18.64
C SER A 41 12.21 -10.43 17.99
N PHE A 42 11.39 -9.50 18.50
CA PHE A 42 10.11 -9.10 17.88
C PHE A 42 10.26 -8.02 16.80
N GLN A 43 11.36 -7.26 16.82
CA GLN A 43 11.60 -6.16 15.87
C GLN A 43 12.36 -6.59 14.61
N GLN A 44 12.90 -7.80 14.58
CA GLN A 44 13.72 -8.30 13.48
C GLN A 44 13.02 -9.50 12.82
N ALA A 45 11.75 -9.32 12.43
CA ALA A 45 11.22 -10.11 11.33
C ALA A 45 12.20 -9.94 10.17
N VAL A 46 12.74 -11.04 9.63
CA VAL A 46 13.69 -11.00 8.51
C VAL A 46 13.10 -10.11 7.43
N GLN A 47 13.66 -8.91 7.27
CA GLN A 47 13.17 -7.92 6.32
C GLN A 47 13.57 -8.43 4.93
N SER A 48 12.64 -9.12 4.27
CA SER A 48 12.84 -9.56 2.90
C SER A 48 12.82 -8.34 1.97
N PRO A 49 13.50 -8.40 0.82
CA PRO A 49 13.41 -7.35 -0.20
C PRO A 49 11.96 -7.00 -0.55
N LEU A 50 11.09 -8.02 -0.61
CA LEU A 50 9.65 -7.83 -0.78
C LEU A 50 9.08 -6.98 0.34
N SER A 51 9.19 -7.42 1.59
CA SER A 51 8.62 -6.73 2.77
C SER A 51 9.06 -5.27 2.84
N GLU A 52 10.33 -4.98 2.57
CA GLU A 52 10.85 -3.60 2.51
C GLU A 52 10.10 -2.74 1.49
N LEU A 53 9.93 -3.23 0.26
CA LEU A 53 9.18 -2.51 -0.78
C LEU A 53 7.72 -2.25 -0.36
N GLN A 54 7.06 -3.23 0.28
CA GLN A 54 5.66 -3.08 0.69
C GLN A 54 5.48 -2.01 1.76
N HIS A 55 6.36 -2.00 2.76
CA HIS A 55 6.32 -1.07 3.88
C HIS A 55 6.68 0.36 3.45
N GLU A 56 7.74 0.51 2.65
CA GLU A 56 8.13 1.83 2.13
C GLU A 56 7.08 2.40 1.18
N TRP A 57 6.51 1.57 0.30
CA TRP A 57 5.40 1.99 -0.55
C TRP A 57 4.21 2.44 0.29
N ALA A 58 3.82 1.69 1.33
CA ALA A 58 2.69 2.04 2.18
C ALA A 58 2.91 3.38 2.90
N HIS A 59 4.12 3.61 3.41
CA HIS A 59 4.49 4.89 4.01
C HIS A 59 4.40 6.04 3.00
N ILE A 60 4.99 5.88 1.81
CA ILE A 60 4.93 6.93 0.78
C ILE A 60 3.48 7.18 0.36
N ASN A 61 2.72 6.13 0.07
CA ASN A 61 1.39 6.25 -0.51
C ASN A 61 0.35 6.82 0.48
N TYR A 62 0.42 6.42 1.75
CA TYR A 62 -0.62 6.72 2.74
C TYR A 62 -0.21 7.71 3.83
N ALA A 63 1.08 7.87 4.14
CA ALA A 63 1.52 8.77 5.22
C ALA A 63 2.06 10.12 4.72
N LEU A 64 2.62 10.18 3.50
CA LEU A 64 3.17 11.42 2.96
C LEU A 64 2.11 12.30 2.30
N ALA A 65 2.35 13.61 2.28
CA ALA A 65 1.56 14.56 1.49
C ALA A 65 1.88 14.40 -0.01
N ASP A 66 0.93 14.72 -0.90
CA ASP A 66 1.06 14.44 -2.33
C ASP A 66 2.32 15.03 -2.97
N LYS A 67 2.68 16.26 -2.62
CA LYS A 67 3.92 16.92 -3.10
C LYS A 67 5.20 16.16 -2.70
N GLN A 68 5.19 15.44 -1.58
CA GLN A 68 6.33 14.64 -1.12
C GLN A 68 6.38 13.29 -1.84
N LYS A 69 5.22 12.71 -2.22
CA LYS A 69 5.14 11.42 -2.91
C LYS A 69 5.88 11.42 -4.24
N GLU A 70 5.74 12.51 -5.01
CA GLU A 70 6.38 12.67 -6.32
C GLU A 70 7.90 12.41 -6.29
N ASN A 71 8.58 12.91 -5.25
CA ASN A 71 10.02 12.74 -5.08
C ASN A 71 10.38 11.44 -4.37
N ALA A 72 9.52 10.96 -3.47
CA ALA A 72 9.80 9.77 -2.66
C ALA A 72 9.69 8.45 -3.43
N PHE A 73 8.86 8.38 -4.49
CA PHE A 73 8.76 7.16 -5.29
C PHE A 73 9.99 6.88 -6.14
N SER A 74 10.72 7.90 -6.59
CA SER A 74 11.91 7.73 -7.43
C SER A 74 13.00 6.82 -6.80
N PRO A 75 13.48 7.08 -5.57
CA PRO A 75 14.45 6.18 -4.93
C PRO A 75 13.88 4.78 -4.66
N LEU A 76 12.58 4.65 -4.36
CA LEU A 76 11.95 3.34 -4.15
C LEU A 76 11.90 2.51 -5.45
N ILE A 77 11.69 3.16 -6.60
CA ILE A 77 11.75 2.50 -7.92
C ILE A 77 13.16 1.96 -8.17
N GLU A 78 14.21 2.74 -7.89
CA GLU A 78 15.59 2.28 -8.08
C GLU A 78 15.94 1.14 -7.12
N LYS A 79 15.48 1.20 -5.87
CA LYS A 79 15.63 0.09 -4.92
C LYS A 79 14.97 -1.20 -5.43
N ALA A 80 13.72 -1.12 -5.89
CA ALA A 80 13.02 -2.28 -6.45
C ALA A 80 13.76 -2.89 -7.66
N LYS A 81 14.32 -2.05 -8.54
CA LYS A 81 15.15 -2.53 -9.65
C LYS A 81 16.40 -3.27 -9.18
N LEU A 82 17.07 -2.79 -8.14
CA LEU A 82 18.24 -3.48 -7.57
C LEU A 82 17.89 -4.85 -7.00
N PHE A 83 16.75 -4.97 -6.31
CA PHE A 83 16.27 -6.26 -5.82
C PHE A 83 15.96 -7.23 -6.97
N ILE A 84 15.34 -6.75 -8.05
CA ILE A 84 15.09 -7.56 -9.25
C ILE A 84 16.39 -7.97 -9.96
N GLN A 85 17.44 -7.15 -9.93
CA GLN A 85 18.74 -7.56 -10.51
C GLN A 85 19.34 -8.77 -9.79
N GLN A 86 19.07 -8.92 -8.49
CA GLN A 86 19.54 -10.06 -7.69
C GLN A 86 18.66 -11.31 -7.90
N ASP A 87 17.38 -11.13 -8.21
CA ASP A 87 16.44 -12.22 -8.52
C ASP A 87 15.53 -11.86 -9.71
N PRO A 88 16.04 -11.96 -10.96
CA PRO A 88 15.34 -11.42 -12.14
C PRO A 88 14.06 -12.15 -12.53
N SER A 89 13.80 -13.33 -11.96
CA SER A 89 12.63 -14.15 -12.25
C SER A 89 11.63 -14.17 -11.10
N ASN A 90 11.80 -13.31 -10.08
CA ASN A 90 10.87 -13.18 -8.98
C ASN A 90 9.61 -12.41 -9.38
N PRO A 91 8.45 -13.08 -9.55
CA PRO A 91 7.24 -12.40 -9.96
C PRO A 91 6.77 -11.38 -8.92
N GLU A 92 6.99 -11.63 -7.62
CA GLU A 92 6.52 -10.76 -6.53
C GLU A 92 7.26 -9.42 -6.53
N LEU A 93 8.59 -9.42 -6.69
CA LEU A 93 9.37 -8.19 -6.80
C LEU A 93 9.02 -7.39 -8.06
N ILE A 94 8.79 -8.08 -9.18
CA ILE A 94 8.38 -7.44 -10.45
C ILE A 94 6.98 -6.81 -10.30
N ILE A 95 6.04 -7.49 -9.64
CA ILE A 95 4.72 -6.93 -9.31
C ILE A 95 4.88 -5.66 -8.49
N TRP A 96 5.70 -5.68 -7.45
CA TRP A 96 5.90 -4.51 -6.60
C TRP A 96 6.55 -3.34 -7.31
N LEU A 97 7.54 -3.59 -8.19
CA LEU A 97 8.05 -2.53 -9.07
C LEU A 97 6.92 -1.92 -9.91
N GLY A 98 6.02 -2.74 -10.46
CA GLY A 98 4.85 -2.27 -11.19
C GLY A 98 3.90 -1.43 -10.34
N ILE A 99 3.60 -1.86 -9.11
CA ILE A 99 2.75 -1.12 -8.16
C ILE A 99 3.36 0.24 -7.83
N ILE A 100 4.65 0.28 -7.50
CA ILE A 100 5.38 1.50 -7.17
C ILE A 100 5.38 2.47 -8.38
N GLN A 101 5.61 1.96 -9.59
CA GLN A 101 5.55 2.77 -10.80
C GLN A 101 4.13 3.28 -11.09
N SER A 102 3.10 2.45 -10.89
CA SER A 102 1.71 2.86 -11.05
C SER A 102 1.33 3.97 -10.04
N SER A 103 1.77 3.87 -8.79
CA SER A 103 1.55 4.91 -7.78
C SER A 103 2.33 6.19 -8.10
N ALA A 104 3.57 6.07 -8.59
CA ALA A 104 4.35 7.21 -9.06
C ALA A 104 3.67 7.93 -10.23
N ALA A 105 3.03 7.19 -11.14
CA ALA A 105 2.24 7.75 -12.23
C ALA A 105 1.00 8.52 -11.75
N GLY A 106 0.39 8.11 -10.62
CA GLY A 106 -0.73 8.83 -10.02
C GLY A 106 -0.30 10.06 -9.22
N ALA A 107 0.88 10.01 -8.58
CA ALA A 107 1.44 11.14 -7.83
C ALA A 107 1.99 12.23 -8.76
N LYS A 108 2.61 11.86 -9.89
CA LYS A 108 3.13 12.79 -10.89
C LYS A 108 2.09 13.11 -11.96
N GLY A 109 2.12 14.34 -12.48
CA GLY A 109 1.40 14.72 -13.69
C GLY A 109 2.25 14.63 -14.96
N GLY A 110 1.62 14.85 -16.12
CA GLY A 110 2.33 15.08 -17.39
C GLY A 110 2.97 13.85 -18.04
N LEU A 111 4.06 14.06 -18.79
CA LEU A 111 4.72 13.00 -19.58
C LEU A 111 5.40 11.93 -18.73
N ASP A 112 5.91 12.31 -17.55
CA ASP A 112 6.49 11.38 -16.58
C ASP A 112 5.46 10.33 -16.14
N ALA A 113 4.22 10.76 -15.88
CA ALA A 113 3.13 9.88 -15.46
C ALA A 113 2.89 8.77 -16.49
N LEU A 114 2.82 9.13 -17.78
CA LEU A 114 2.61 8.17 -18.85
C LEU A 114 3.78 7.18 -18.99
N SER A 115 5.02 7.64 -18.80
CA SER A 115 6.20 6.78 -18.83
C SER A 115 6.14 5.72 -17.71
N TYR A 116 5.87 6.14 -16.47
CA TYR A 116 5.71 5.23 -15.34
C TYR A 116 4.56 4.25 -15.54
N ALA A 117 3.40 4.71 -16.04
CA ALA A 117 2.26 3.84 -16.32
C ALA A 117 2.59 2.76 -17.37
N LYS A 118 3.33 3.11 -18.44
CA LYS A 118 3.77 2.15 -19.45
C LYS A 118 4.78 1.14 -18.89
N ALA A 119 5.69 1.59 -18.03
CA ALA A 119 6.64 0.72 -17.34
C ALA A 119 5.92 -0.26 -16.39
N ALA A 120 4.96 0.25 -15.61
CA ALA A 120 4.13 -0.55 -14.71
C ALA A 120 3.37 -1.64 -15.48
N ARG A 121 2.71 -1.28 -16.59
CA ARG A 121 2.05 -2.24 -17.48
C ARG A 121 3.00 -3.36 -17.92
N LYS A 122 4.18 -3.01 -18.42
CA LYS A 122 5.17 -4.00 -18.88
C LYS A 122 5.58 -4.95 -17.77
N ASN A 123 5.76 -4.45 -16.55
CA ASN A 123 6.12 -5.25 -15.38
C ASN A 123 4.96 -6.18 -14.97
N PHE A 124 3.71 -5.70 -14.93
CA PHE A 124 2.57 -6.57 -14.63
C PHE A 124 2.38 -7.66 -15.68
N GLU A 125 2.45 -7.32 -16.97
CA GLU A 125 2.40 -8.30 -18.06
C GLU A 125 3.54 -9.31 -17.96
N HIS A 126 4.73 -8.88 -17.52
CA HIS A 126 5.86 -9.78 -17.33
C HIS A 126 5.66 -10.72 -16.14
N ALA A 127 5.25 -10.20 -14.99
CA ALA A 127 4.98 -11.00 -13.81
C ALA A 127 3.88 -12.04 -14.07
N MET A 128 2.81 -11.66 -14.78
CA MET A 128 1.75 -12.61 -15.15
C MET A 128 2.23 -13.75 -16.06
N ARG A 129 3.27 -13.54 -16.87
CA ARG A 129 3.89 -14.63 -17.65
C ARG A 129 4.76 -15.56 -16.81
N LEU A 130 5.29 -15.07 -15.68
CA LEU A 130 6.10 -15.87 -14.76
C LEU A 130 5.21 -16.67 -13.81
N ASP A 131 4.27 -15.98 -13.16
CA ASP A 131 3.24 -16.56 -12.30
C ASP A 131 2.06 -15.57 -12.18
N GLU A 132 0.93 -15.93 -12.79
CA GLU A 132 -0.28 -15.12 -12.78
C GLU A 132 -0.99 -15.09 -11.41
N LYS A 133 -0.69 -16.06 -10.54
CA LYS A 133 -1.28 -16.19 -9.19
C LYS A 133 -0.40 -15.58 -8.11
N ALA A 134 0.83 -15.18 -8.43
CA ALA A 134 1.75 -14.52 -7.51
C ALA A 134 1.07 -13.36 -6.78
N LEU A 135 1.31 -13.29 -5.47
CA LEU A 135 0.67 -12.33 -4.57
C LEU A 135 -0.86 -12.30 -4.73
N ALA A 136 -1.48 -13.47 -4.87
CA ALA A 136 -2.93 -13.64 -5.03
C ALA A 136 -3.53 -12.81 -6.18
N GLY A 137 -2.87 -12.83 -7.35
CA GLY A 137 -3.36 -12.15 -8.55
C GLY A 137 -3.18 -10.62 -8.54
N SER A 138 -2.23 -10.10 -7.75
CA SER A 138 -2.02 -8.65 -7.61
C SER A 138 -1.67 -7.97 -8.94
N ALA A 139 -0.90 -8.63 -9.82
CA ALA A 139 -0.60 -8.10 -11.16
C ALA A 139 -1.87 -7.80 -11.97
N MET A 140 -2.85 -8.71 -11.95
CA MET A 140 -4.11 -8.56 -12.68
C MET A 140 -4.92 -7.40 -12.12
N THR A 141 -5.03 -7.32 -10.79
CA THR A 141 -5.73 -6.22 -10.11
C THR A 141 -5.14 -4.87 -10.54
N SER A 142 -3.81 -4.70 -10.40
CA SER A 142 -3.15 -3.43 -10.70
C SER A 142 -3.16 -3.08 -12.18
N LEU A 143 -3.00 -4.06 -13.07
CA LEU A 143 -3.10 -3.84 -14.52
C LEU A 143 -4.53 -3.47 -14.93
N GLY A 144 -5.54 -4.08 -14.32
CA GLY A 144 -6.95 -3.73 -14.51
C GLY A 144 -7.22 -2.27 -14.15
N VAL A 145 -6.72 -1.82 -12.99
CA VAL A 145 -6.81 -0.41 -12.55
C VAL A 145 -6.16 0.53 -13.56
N LEU A 146 -4.96 0.22 -14.07
CA LEU A 146 -4.29 1.06 -15.08
C LEU A 146 -5.12 1.18 -16.37
N TYR A 147 -5.69 0.07 -16.85
CA TYR A 147 -6.56 0.10 -18.02
C TYR A 147 -7.81 0.95 -17.81
N HIS A 148 -8.34 1.00 -16.58
CA HIS A 148 -9.52 1.79 -16.26
C HIS A 148 -9.22 3.28 -16.10
N LYS A 149 -8.15 3.63 -15.37
CA LYS A 149 -7.86 5.01 -14.97
C LYS A 149 -7.20 5.85 -16.04
N LEU A 150 -6.58 5.23 -17.04
CA LEU A 150 -5.87 5.96 -18.09
C LEU A 150 -6.78 6.29 -19.28
N PRO A 151 -6.50 7.40 -20.00
CA PRO A 151 -7.18 7.68 -21.26
C PRO A 151 -6.96 6.58 -22.30
N SER A 152 -7.94 6.40 -23.17
CA SER A 152 -7.84 5.51 -24.33
C SER A 152 -6.81 6.00 -25.37
N TRP A 153 -6.59 5.18 -26.39
CA TRP A 153 -5.82 5.56 -27.58
C TRP A 153 -6.47 6.80 -28.27
N PRO A 154 -5.70 7.76 -28.80
CA PRO A 154 -4.24 7.74 -29.03
C PRO A 154 -3.38 8.29 -27.89
N ILE A 155 -3.97 8.80 -26.81
CA ILE A 155 -3.22 9.49 -25.74
C ILE A 155 -2.49 8.50 -24.84
N SER A 156 -3.16 7.42 -24.43
CA SER A 156 -2.58 6.36 -23.61
C SER A 156 -3.17 5.01 -24.04
N PHE A 157 -3.29 4.07 -23.10
CA PHE A 157 -3.65 2.68 -23.35
C PHE A 157 -4.88 2.21 -22.58
N GLY A 158 -5.66 3.14 -22.02
CA GLY A 158 -6.92 2.85 -21.34
C GLY A 158 -7.86 1.98 -22.16
N ASN A 159 -8.54 1.05 -21.48
CA ASN A 159 -9.47 0.11 -22.08
C ASN A 159 -10.34 -0.57 -21.00
N ASP A 160 -11.55 -0.06 -20.77
CA ASP A 160 -12.46 -0.61 -19.74
C ASP A 160 -12.86 -2.06 -19.98
N LYS A 161 -12.93 -2.51 -21.24
CA LYS A 161 -13.22 -3.92 -21.54
C LYS A 161 -12.08 -4.83 -21.05
N LYS A 162 -10.83 -4.40 -21.16
CA LYS A 162 -9.68 -5.11 -20.60
C LYS A 162 -9.63 -4.99 -19.08
N ALA A 163 -9.91 -3.79 -18.55
CA ALA A 163 -9.96 -3.56 -17.11
C ALA A 163 -10.94 -4.52 -16.42
N LYS A 164 -12.18 -4.58 -16.90
CA LYS A 164 -13.22 -5.47 -16.36
C LYS A 164 -12.77 -6.92 -16.33
N LYS A 165 -12.25 -7.43 -17.45
CA LYS A 165 -11.77 -8.83 -17.55
C LYS A 165 -10.67 -9.14 -16.54
N LEU A 166 -9.70 -8.25 -16.37
CA LEU A 166 -8.59 -8.44 -15.44
C LEU A 166 -9.05 -8.36 -13.98
N LEU A 167 -9.93 -7.42 -13.65
CA LEU A 167 -10.46 -7.27 -12.30
C LEU A 167 -11.36 -8.45 -11.91
N GLU A 168 -12.19 -8.94 -12.84
CA GLU A 168 -13.00 -10.15 -12.63
C GLU A 168 -12.12 -11.38 -12.40
N HIS A 169 -11.08 -11.56 -13.21
CA HIS A 169 -10.14 -12.66 -13.02
C HIS A 169 -9.36 -12.55 -11.69
N ALA A 170 -8.98 -11.33 -11.28
CA ALA A 170 -8.35 -11.13 -9.98
C ALA A 170 -9.25 -11.54 -8.80
N LEU A 171 -10.56 -11.34 -8.92
CA LEU A 171 -11.55 -11.79 -7.93
C LEU A 171 -11.71 -13.32 -7.93
N GLU A 172 -11.55 -13.99 -9.06
CA GLU A 172 -11.55 -15.46 -9.12
C GLU A 172 -10.33 -16.04 -8.35
N ILE A 173 -9.19 -15.37 -8.41
CA ILE A 173 -7.96 -15.78 -7.69
C ILE A 173 -8.06 -15.42 -6.19
N ASN A 174 -8.58 -14.24 -5.87
CA ASN A 174 -8.59 -13.70 -4.50
C ASN A 174 -9.96 -13.10 -4.14
N PRO A 175 -10.98 -13.95 -3.93
CA PRO A 175 -12.37 -13.51 -3.78
C PRO A 175 -12.64 -12.71 -2.51
N ASP A 176 -11.83 -12.89 -1.48
CA ASP A 176 -11.97 -12.25 -0.16
C ASP A 176 -10.90 -11.17 0.08
N GLY A 177 -10.06 -10.87 -0.92
CA GLY A 177 -8.97 -9.92 -0.81
C GLY A 177 -9.46 -8.46 -0.78
N ILE A 178 -8.84 -7.65 0.08
CA ILE A 178 -9.20 -6.23 0.24
C ILE A 178 -9.02 -5.42 -1.05
N ASP A 179 -7.88 -5.59 -1.72
CA ASP A 179 -7.51 -4.82 -2.92
C ASP A 179 -8.38 -5.18 -4.14
N PRO A 180 -8.52 -6.45 -4.58
CA PRO A 180 -9.34 -6.78 -5.75
C PRO A 180 -10.82 -6.40 -5.57
N ASN A 181 -11.38 -6.61 -4.37
CA ASN A 181 -12.77 -6.20 -4.08
C ASN A 181 -12.93 -4.67 -4.10
N TYR A 182 -12.00 -3.92 -3.49
CA TYR A 182 -12.04 -2.46 -3.53
C TYR A 182 -11.95 -1.92 -4.97
N PHE A 183 -10.97 -2.39 -5.74
CA PHE A 183 -10.74 -1.86 -7.09
C PHE A 183 -11.84 -2.26 -8.08
N TYR A 184 -12.42 -3.45 -7.96
CA TYR A 184 -13.58 -3.80 -8.77
C TYR A 184 -14.83 -2.99 -8.37
N ALA A 185 -15.02 -2.72 -7.07
CA ALA A 185 -16.08 -1.85 -6.62
C ALA A 185 -15.93 -0.41 -7.15
N GLU A 186 -14.70 0.12 -7.15
CA GLU A 186 -14.40 1.43 -7.72
C GLU A 186 -14.66 1.46 -9.24
N PHE A 187 -14.23 0.43 -9.97
CA PHE A 187 -14.53 0.26 -11.40
C PHE A 187 -16.04 0.27 -11.66
N LEU A 188 -16.82 -0.49 -10.88
CA LEU A 188 -18.28 -0.53 -11.01
C LEU A 188 -18.91 0.82 -10.69
N TYR A 189 -18.43 1.52 -9.66
CA TYR A 189 -18.89 2.86 -9.31
C TYR A 189 -18.66 3.86 -10.45
N ASP A 190 -17.44 3.88 -11.00
CA ASP A 190 -17.08 4.78 -12.09
C ASP A 190 -17.87 4.49 -13.38
N ASN A 191 -18.40 3.27 -13.54
CA ASN A 191 -19.28 2.86 -14.64
C ASN A 191 -20.78 2.96 -14.32
N GLY A 192 -21.17 3.50 -13.15
CA GLY A 192 -22.57 3.69 -12.76
C GLY A 192 -23.29 2.43 -12.28
N GLU A 193 -22.59 1.32 -12.09
CA GLU A 193 -23.14 0.06 -11.58
C GLU A 193 -23.18 0.05 -10.03
N TYR A 194 -23.85 1.04 -9.43
CA TYR A 194 -23.77 1.35 -8.00
C TYR A 194 -24.19 0.21 -7.08
N ASP A 195 -25.25 -0.54 -7.43
CA ASP A 195 -25.71 -1.65 -6.59
C ASP A 195 -24.71 -2.80 -6.54
N LYS A 196 -24.05 -3.08 -7.67
CA LYS A 196 -22.94 -4.05 -7.70
C LYS A 196 -21.75 -3.52 -6.92
N ALA A 197 -21.40 -2.24 -7.09
CA ALA A 197 -20.31 -1.62 -6.36
C ALA A 197 -20.52 -1.75 -4.84
N ARG A 198 -21.73 -1.50 -4.33
CA ARG A 198 -22.09 -1.70 -2.90
C ARG A 198 -21.79 -3.11 -2.40
N ALA A 199 -22.08 -4.14 -3.20
CA ALA A 199 -21.80 -5.53 -2.83
C ALA A 199 -20.29 -5.80 -2.68
N TYR A 200 -19.46 -5.27 -3.59
CA TYR A 200 -18.02 -5.46 -3.54
C TYR A 200 -17.32 -4.57 -2.51
N VAL A 201 -17.83 -3.36 -2.26
CA VAL A 201 -17.40 -2.52 -1.15
C VAL A 201 -17.59 -3.23 0.19
N LYS A 202 -18.76 -3.86 0.40
CA LYS A 202 -19.02 -4.66 1.62
C LYS A 202 -18.02 -5.81 1.78
N LYS A 203 -17.68 -6.51 0.69
CA LYS A 203 -16.64 -7.55 0.73
C LYS A 203 -15.28 -6.97 1.10
N ALA A 204 -14.89 -5.84 0.49
CA ALA A 204 -13.63 -5.18 0.78
C ALA A 204 -13.53 -4.72 2.24
N SER A 205 -14.61 -4.17 2.83
CA SER A 205 -14.61 -3.74 4.22
C SER A 205 -14.53 -4.91 5.22
N GLN A 206 -15.04 -6.08 4.84
CA GLN A 206 -15.00 -7.32 5.62
C GLN A 206 -13.73 -8.16 5.39
N ALA A 207 -12.86 -7.77 4.46
CA ALA A 207 -11.65 -8.52 4.13
C ALA A 207 -10.73 -8.70 5.37
N PRO A 208 -10.11 -9.89 5.54
CA PRO A 208 -9.18 -10.14 6.64
C PRO A 208 -8.02 -9.13 6.65
N ALA A 209 -7.53 -8.79 7.85
CA ALA A 209 -6.36 -7.93 7.99
C ALA A 209 -5.07 -8.67 7.60
N ARG A 210 -4.22 -8.00 6.83
CA ARG A 210 -2.85 -8.45 6.54
C ARG A 210 -1.95 -8.02 7.69
N THR A 211 -1.61 -8.95 8.57
CA THR A 211 -0.85 -8.68 9.81
C THR A 211 0.53 -8.10 9.54
N ASP A 212 1.11 -8.40 8.39
CA ASP A 212 2.39 -7.91 7.88
C ASP A 212 2.28 -6.58 7.12
N ARG A 213 1.07 -6.04 6.88
CA ARG A 213 0.86 -4.80 6.12
C ARG A 213 -0.15 -3.83 6.78
N PRO A 214 -0.04 -3.54 8.08
CA PRO A 214 -1.06 -2.78 8.83
C PRO A 214 -1.29 -1.36 8.29
N LEU A 215 -0.22 -0.67 7.85
CA LEU A 215 -0.35 0.70 7.30
C LEU A 215 -1.07 0.71 5.94
N ALA A 216 -0.80 -0.28 5.08
CA ALA A 216 -1.46 -0.40 3.80
C ALA A 216 -2.96 -0.70 3.98
N ASP A 217 -3.30 -1.59 4.92
CA ASP A 217 -4.68 -1.92 5.25
C ASP A 217 -5.44 -0.73 5.84
N LEU A 218 -4.80 0.05 6.73
CA LEU A 218 -5.39 1.28 7.25
C LEU A 218 -5.73 2.24 6.12
N GLY A 219 -4.78 2.50 5.22
CA GLY A 219 -4.97 3.38 4.07
C GLY A 219 -6.09 2.90 3.14
N ARG A 220 -6.08 1.61 2.79
CA ARG A 220 -7.12 1.00 1.94
C ARG A 220 -8.50 1.02 2.60
N ARG A 221 -8.61 0.81 3.91
CA ARG A 221 -9.88 0.91 4.64
C ARG A 221 -10.45 2.33 4.60
N GLN A 222 -9.60 3.36 4.69
CA GLN A 222 -10.04 4.74 4.50
C GLN A 222 -10.54 5.01 3.07
N GLU A 223 -9.89 4.42 2.06
CA GLU A 223 -10.35 4.49 0.67
C GLU A 223 -11.72 3.81 0.47
N ILE A 224 -11.90 2.64 1.09
CA ILE A 224 -13.18 1.91 1.11
C ILE A 224 -14.28 2.79 1.74
N SER A 225 -14.04 3.37 2.92
CA SER A 225 -15.04 4.26 3.56
C SER A 225 -15.38 5.48 2.71
N ARG A 226 -14.40 6.08 2.01
CA ARG A 226 -14.70 7.17 1.07
C ARG A 226 -15.56 6.72 -0.10
N LEU A 227 -15.39 5.49 -0.59
CA LEU A 227 -16.23 4.95 -1.65
C LEU A 227 -17.64 4.60 -1.13
N GLU A 228 -17.76 4.12 0.10
CA GLU A 228 -19.04 3.95 0.80
C GLU A 228 -19.82 5.27 0.85
N ASP A 229 -19.17 6.35 1.31
CA ASP A 229 -19.78 7.68 1.38
C ASP A 229 -20.26 8.19 0.02
N LYS A 230 -19.48 7.95 -1.04
CA LYS A 230 -19.87 8.29 -2.42
C LYS A 230 -21.09 7.48 -2.87
N LEU A 231 -21.14 6.18 -2.55
CA LEU A 231 -22.26 5.31 -2.90
C LEU A 231 -23.54 5.70 -2.16
N LEU A 232 -23.46 6.16 -0.90
CA LEU A 232 -24.63 6.67 -0.18
C LEU A 232 -25.28 7.89 -0.84
N GLN A 233 -24.51 8.65 -1.62
CA GLN A 233 -25.01 9.79 -2.40
C GLN A 233 -25.61 9.38 -3.75
N LYS A 234 -25.52 8.09 -4.11
CA LYS A 234 -26.08 7.52 -5.34
C LYS A 234 -27.32 6.70 -4.98
N SER A 235 -28.49 7.30 -5.27
CA SER A 235 -29.82 6.70 -5.19
C SER A 235 -29.95 5.49 -6.10
#